data_AF-A0A929VN79-F1
#
_entry.id   AF-A0A929VN79-F1
#
_cell.length_a   1.000
_cell.length_b   1.000
_cell.length_c   1.000
_cell.angle_alpha   90.00
_cell.angle_beta   90.00
_cell.angle_gamma   90.00
#
_symmetry.space_group_name_H-M   'P 1'
#
loop_
_entity.id
_entity.type
_entity.pdbx_description
1 polymer ?
#
loop_
_entity_poly.entity_id
_entity_poly.type
_entity_poly.pdbx_seq_one_letter_code
_entity_poly.pdbx_strand_id
1 'polypeptide(L)'
;YIEASKADLNKDLLAWVIETCLRMSHPFTPFVSETIWQNLPWTSSILASEYWPVPLTSDEISAAQFTRIQALVTEARYVVSELPGHKKYKMLYQNDSLIADNINIIKHLSRVEDIIEVHQPRGLRLAASNREAWLDIDQDTLYEHQTNLEKRLAATRLRHKNLQDRLANENYINKAPAHLIEETKQDLSSTDELIKRLVAEINVLK
;
A
#
# COMPACT_ATOMS: atom_id res chain seq x y z
N TYR A 1 -11.65 0.80 5.30
CA TYR A 1 -13.08 0.93 4.96
C TYR A 1 -13.52 2.39 4.82
N ILE A 2 -13.31 3.25 5.84
CA ILE A 2 -13.71 4.69 5.80
C ILE A 2 -13.30 5.42 4.51
N GLU A 3 -12.06 5.24 4.04
CA GLU A 3 -11.60 5.87 2.78
C GLU A 3 -12.31 5.30 1.54
N ALA A 4 -12.63 4.00 1.52
CA ALA A 4 -13.37 3.40 0.42
C ALA A 4 -14.84 3.87 0.41
N SER A 5 -15.45 4.03 1.59
CA SER A 5 -16.83 4.50 1.70
C SER A 5 -17.02 5.98 1.32
N LYS A 6 -15.94 6.75 1.16
CA LYS A 6 -16.02 8.10 0.59
C LYS A 6 -16.29 8.06 -0.92
N ALA A 7 -15.92 6.98 -1.60
CA ALA A 7 -16.25 6.74 -3.00
C ALA A 7 -17.64 6.11 -3.12
N ASP A 8 -17.90 5.03 -2.39
CA ASP A 8 -19.18 4.32 -2.40
C ASP A 8 -19.79 4.27 -0.99
N LEU A 9 -20.71 5.21 -0.72
CA LEU A 9 -21.23 5.44 0.62
C LEU A 9 -22.26 4.39 1.04
N ASN A 10 -21.95 3.68 2.12
CA ASN A 10 -22.90 2.81 2.83
C ASN A 10 -23.01 3.27 4.30
N LYS A 11 -24.00 4.14 4.57
CA LYS A 11 -24.18 4.75 5.90
C LYS A 11 -24.54 3.72 6.96
N ASP A 12 -25.38 2.75 6.61
CA ASP A 12 -25.86 1.73 7.55
C ASP A 12 -24.72 0.81 7.99
N LEU A 13 -23.86 0.41 7.05
CA LEU A 13 -22.67 -0.37 7.37
C LEU A 13 -21.67 0.44 8.21
N LEU A 14 -21.47 1.73 7.91
CA LEU A 14 -20.60 2.60 8.72
C LEU A 14 -21.11 2.76 10.16
N ALA A 15 -22.43 2.98 10.33
CA ALA A 15 -23.07 3.06 11.64
C ALA A 15 -22.91 1.75 12.42
N TRP A 16 -23.17 0.62 11.77
CA TRP A 16 -23.01 -0.69 12.39
C TRP A 16 -21.56 -0.99 12.81
N VAL A 17 -20.58 -0.64 11.95
CA VAL A 17 -19.16 -0.85 12.25
C VAL A 17 -18.72 0.00 13.44
N ILE A 18 -19.08 1.29 13.48
CA ILE A 18 -18.67 2.16 14.60
C ILE A 18 -19.29 1.70 15.92
N GLU A 19 -20.58 1.33 15.93
CA GLU A 19 -21.25 0.77 17.11
C GLU A 19 -20.58 -0.51 17.61
N THR A 20 -20.20 -1.39 16.69
CA THR A 20 -19.51 -2.64 17.01
C THR A 20 -18.12 -2.38 17.57
N CYS A 21 -17.35 -1.48 16.95
CA CYS A 21 -16.04 -1.06 17.46
C CYS A 21 -16.14 -0.45 18.86
N LEU A 22 -17.13 0.41 19.11
CA LEU A 22 -17.33 1.04 20.42
C LEU A 22 -17.64 0.00 21.49
N ARG A 23 -18.58 -0.91 21.24
CA ARG A 23 -18.91 -2.01 22.17
C ARG A 23 -17.70 -2.88 22.48
N MET A 24 -16.90 -3.24 21.47
CA MET A 24 -15.68 -4.03 21.66
C MET A 24 -14.59 -3.28 22.43
N SER A 25 -14.47 -1.96 22.22
CA SER A 25 -13.47 -1.13 22.89
C SER A 25 -13.85 -0.72 24.31
N HIS A 26 -15.13 -0.81 24.67
CA HIS A 26 -15.67 -0.28 25.93
C HIS A 26 -15.02 -0.88 27.18
N PRO A 27 -14.73 -2.20 27.27
CA PRO A 27 -14.03 -2.77 28.42
C PRO A 27 -12.63 -2.19 28.66
N PHE A 28 -11.99 -1.64 27.62
CA PHE A 28 -10.63 -1.09 27.69
C PHE A 28 -10.61 0.43 27.80
N THR A 29 -11.61 1.11 27.21
CA THR A 29 -11.67 2.57 27.09
C THR A 29 -13.08 3.11 27.41
N PRO A 30 -13.60 2.88 28.63
CA PRO A 30 -15.02 3.05 28.93
C PRO A 30 -15.50 4.50 28.75
N PHE A 31 -14.73 5.48 29.24
CA PHE A 31 -15.16 6.88 29.16
C PHE A 31 -15.17 7.43 27.73
N VAL A 32 -14.15 7.11 26.92
CA VAL A 32 -14.05 7.60 25.54
C VAL A 32 -15.11 6.95 24.66
N SER A 33 -15.25 5.63 24.75
CA SER A 33 -16.25 4.89 23.98
C SER A 33 -17.67 5.29 24.35
N GLU A 34 -17.97 5.48 25.65
CA GLU A 34 -19.28 5.98 26.11
C GLU A 34 -19.55 7.39 25.60
N THR A 35 -18.57 8.29 25.68
CA THR A 35 -18.74 9.66 25.18
C THR A 35 -19.04 9.68 23.69
N ILE A 36 -18.32 8.89 22.88
CA ILE A 36 -18.59 8.81 21.44
C ILE A 36 -19.99 8.23 21.19
N TRP A 37 -20.35 7.15 21.89
CA TRP A 37 -21.67 6.52 21.80
C TRP A 37 -22.80 7.52 22.08
N GLN A 38 -22.74 8.24 23.20
CA GLN A 38 -23.77 9.24 23.56
C GLN A 38 -23.88 10.41 22.56
N ASN A 39 -22.86 10.64 21.73
CA ASN A 39 -22.89 11.66 20.67
C ASN A 39 -23.41 11.14 19.32
N LEU A 40 -23.66 9.83 19.17
CA LEU A 40 -24.27 9.28 17.96
C LEU A 40 -25.78 9.63 17.95
N PRO A 41 -26.31 10.20 16.85
CA PRO A 41 -27.67 10.73 16.83
C PRO A 41 -28.76 9.65 16.81
N TRP A 42 -28.40 8.38 16.68
CA TRP A 42 -29.31 7.24 16.60
C TRP A 42 -29.23 6.30 17.81
N THR A 43 -28.40 6.62 18.82
CA THR A 43 -28.31 5.84 20.07
C THR A 43 -28.82 6.68 21.24
N SER A 44 -29.63 6.06 22.11
CA SER A 44 -30.18 6.71 23.31
C SER A 44 -29.91 5.95 24.61
N SER A 45 -29.23 4.81 24.53
CA SER A 45 -28.89 3.92 25.64
C SER A 45 -27.49 4.20 26.17
N ILE A 46 -27.16 3.62 27.33
CA ILE A 46 -25.81 3.63 27.90
C ILE A 46 -25.03 2.47 27.29
N LEU A 47 -23.84 2.72 26.76
CA LEU A 47 -23.03 1.69 26.09
C LEU A 47 -22.69 0.53 27.04
N ALA A 48 -22.45 0.81 28.31
CA ALA A 48 -22.21 -0.20 29.35
C ALA A 48 -23.37 -1.20 29.54
N SER A 49 -24.59 -0.85 29.11
CA SER A 49 -25.79 -1.71 29.20
C SER A 49 -26.08 -2.49 27.93
N GLU A 50 -25.31 -2.25 26.85
CA GLU A 50 -25.52 -2.89 25.55
C GLU A 50 -24.99 -4.32 25.50
N TYR A 51 -25.62 -5.12 24.63
CA TYR A 51 -25.18 -6.49 24.40
C TYR A 51 -23.87 -6.54 23.62
N TRP A 52 -23.02 -7.50 24.02
CA TRP A 52 -21.80 -7.80 23.28
C TRP A 52 -22.12 -8.16 21.81
N PRO A 53 -21.36 -7.66 20.83
CA PRO A 53 -21.63 -7.93 19.42
C PRO A 53 -21.54 -9.42 19.10
N VAL A 54 -22.50 -9.91 18.33
CA VAL A 54 -22.53 -11.28 17.82
C VAL A 54 -21.78 -11.30 16.47
N PRO A 55 -20.86 -12.26 16.27
CA PRO A 55 -20.15 -12.38 15.00
C PRO A 55 -21.12 -12.73 13.86
N LEU A 56 -20.97 -12.02 12.74
CA LEU A 56 -21.69 -12.33 11.50
C LEU A 56 -20.90 -13.34 10.66
N THR A 57 -21.60 -14.03 9.76
CA THR A 57 -20.97 -14.85 8.71
C THR A 57 -20.15 -13.96 7.77
N SER A 58 -18.89 -14.32 7.55
CA SER A 58 -18.02 -13.64 6.57
C SER A 58 -18.12 -14.28 5.19
N ASP A 59 -18.12 -13.45 4.16
CA ASP A 59 -17.89 -13.89 2.78
C ASP A 59 -16.39 -13.81 2.46
N GLU A 60 -15.73 -14.97 2.47
CA GLU A 60 -14.30 -15.09 2.19
C GLU A 60 -13.93 -14.68 0.76
N ILE A 61 -14.84 -14.88 -0.20
CA ILE A 61 -14.61 -14.55 -1.61
C ILE A 61 -14.58 -13.04 -1.77
N SER A 62 -15.59 -12.34 -1.24
CA SER A 62 -15.65 -10.87 -1.26
C SER A 62 -14.47 -10.25 -0.49
N ALA A 63 -14.08 -10.83 0.64
CA ALA A 63 -12.90 -10.39 1.39
C ALA A 63 -11.62 -10.52 0.54
N ALA A 64 -11.39 -11.68 -0.09
CA ALA A 64 -10.24 -11.91 -0.94
C ALA A 64 -10.21 -10.98 -2.17
N GLN A 65 -11.37 -10.71 -2.78
CA GLN A 65 -11.49 -9.75 -3.88
C GLN A 65 -11.08 -8.34 -3.43
N PHE A 66 -11.54 -7.89 -2.27
CA PHE A 66 -11.15 -6.60 -1.70
C PHE A 66 -9.65 -6.53 -1.37
N THR A 67 -9.05 -7.62 -0.86
CA THR A 67 -7.59 -7.69 -0.67
C THR A 67 -6.83 -7.51 -1.98
N ARG A 68 -7.33 -8.05 -3.09
CA ARG A 68 -6.72 -7.83 -4.41
C ARG A 68 -6.84 -6.37 -4.87
N ILE A 69 -7.94 -5.70 -4.57
CA ILE A 69 -8.10 -4.25 -4.83
C ILE A 69 -7.07 -3.46 -4.02
N GLN A 70 -6.89 -3.81 -2.74
CA GLN A 70 -5.89 -3.17 -1.89
C GLN A 70 -4.47 -3.34 -2.45
N ALA A 71 -4.12 -4.52 -2.95
CA ALA A 71 -2.83 -4.77 -3.57
C ALA A 71 -2.63 -3.89 -4.81
N LEU A 72 -3.61 -3.83 -5.71
CA LEU A 72 -3.57 -2.98 -6.91
C LEU A 72 -3.42 -1.50 -6.56
N VAL A 73 -4.20 -0.99 -5.60
CA VAL A 73 -4.13 0.41 -5.14
C VAL A 73 -2.77 0.73 -4.52
N THR A 74 -2.22 -0.19 -3.72
CA THR A 74 -0.93 -0.01 -3.06
C THR A 74 0.19 0.05 -4.09
N GLU A 75 0.16 -0.84 -5.07
CA GLU A 75 1.11 -0.86 -6.18
C GLU A 75 1.00 0.42 -7.01
N ALA A 76 -0.22 0.82 -7.41
CA ALA A 76 -0.43 2.05 -8.17
C ALA A 76 0.12 3.28 -7.42
N ARG A 77 -0.14 3.39 -6.11
CA ARG A 77 0.40 4.48 -5.28
C ARG A 77 1.92 4.45 -5.19
N TYR A 78 2.49 3.26 -5.05
CA TYR A 78 3.94 3.07 -5.01
C TYR A 78 4.57 3.57 -6.32
N VAL A 79 4.10 3.07 -7.47
CA VAL A 79 4.64 3.45 -8.77
C VAL A 79 4.45 4.96 -9.04
N VAL A 80 3.27 5.51 -8.75
CA VAL A 80 3.03 6.96 -8.89
C VAL A 80 3.97 7.79 -8.00
N SER A 81 4.36 7.28 -6.82
CA SER A 81 5.31 7.97 -5.93
C SER A 81 6.76 7.91 -6.41
N GLU A 82 7.13 6.91 -7.20
CA GLU A 82 8.47 6.78 -7.78
C GLU A 82 8.61 7.56 -9.10
N LEU A 83 7.50 7.82 -9.79
CA LEU A 83 7.50 8.62 -11.01
C LEU A 83 7.80 10.11 -10.73
N PRO A 84 8.61 10.76 -11.59
CA PRO A 84 8.94 12.17 -11.44
C PRO A 84 7.72 13.07 -11.68
N GLY A 85 7.70 14.23 -11.01
CA GLY A 85 6.77 15.33 -11.33
C GLY A 85 5.42 15.34 -10.60
N HIS A 86 5.14 14.41 -9.67
CA HIS A 86 3.91 14.37 -8.84
C HIS A 86 2.61 14.60 -9.63
N LYS A 87 2.58 14.14 -10.89
CA LYS A 87 1.41 14.28 -11.76
C LYS A 87 0.37 13.23 -11.40
N LYS A 88 -0.90 13.52 -11.71
CA LYS A 88 -1.94 12.49 -11.72
C LYS A 88 -1.88 11.79 -13.06
N TYR A 89 -1.62 10.49 -13.03
CA TYR A 89 -1.60 9.64 -14.22
C TYR A 89 -2.97 9.00 -14.43
N LYS A 90 -3.27 8.56 -15.65
CA LYS A 90 -4.44 7.73 -15.93
C LYS A 90 -4.07 6.26 -15.73
N MET A 91 -5.01 5.45 -15.29
CA MET A 91 -4.87 4.00 -15.22
C MET A 91 -5.63 3.36 -16.38
N LEU A 92 -4.99 2.40 -17.03
CA LEU A 92 -5.55 1.61 -18.11
C LEU A 92 -5.74 0.19 -17.61
N TYR A 93 -6.84 -0.46 -17.95
CA TYR A 93 -7.04 -1.88 -17.64
C TYR A 93 -7.60 -2.64 -18.84
N GLN A 94 -7.44 -3.96 -18.84
CA GLN A 94 -7.92 -4.85 -19.90
C GLN A 94 -8.76 -5.97 -19.28
N ASN A 95 -10.01 -6.11 -19.73
CA ASN A 95 -10.93 -7.22 -19.43
C ASN A 95 -10.95 -7.72 -17.96
N ASP A 96 -10.89 -6.82 -16.97
CA ASP A 96 -10.93 -7.19 -15.55
C ASP A 96 -12.23 -6.70 -14.90
N SER A 97 -13.16 -7.62 -14.67
CA SER A 97 -14.48 -7.29 -14.12
C SER A 97 -14.40 -6.66 -12.74
N LEU A 98 -13.44 -7.06 -11.90
CA LEU A 98 -13.34 -6.52 -10.55
C LEU A 98 -12.81 -5.08 -10.56
N ILE A 99 -11.96 -4.71 -11.52
CA ILE A 99 -11.58 -3.31 -11.72
C ILE A 99 -12.80 -2.53 -12.20
N ALA A 100 -13.52 -3.04 -13.19
CA ALA A 100 -14.73 -2.42 -13.75
C ALA A 100 -15.80 -2.17 -12.68
N ASP A 101 -16.05 -3.15 -11.81
CA ASP A 101 -17.04 -3.07 -10.74
C ASP A 101 -16.66 -2.07 -9.64
N ASN A 102 -15.37 -1.75 -9.48
CA ASN A 102 -14.84 -0.94 -8.37
C ASN A 102 -14.07 0.31 -8.83
N ILE A 103 -14.36 0.82 -10.04
CA ILE A 103 -13.65 1.97 -10.64
C ILE A 103 -13.59 3.17 -9.68
N ASN A 104 -14.71 3.52 -9.05
CA ASN A 104 -14.79 4.68 -8.16
C ASN A 104 -13.86 4.56 -6.95
N ILE A 105 -13.87 3.38 -6.30
CA ILE A 105 -13.01 3.08 -5.14
C ILE A 105 -11.54 3.10 -5.56
N ILE A 106 -11.20 2.42 -6.66
CA ILE A 106 -9.81 2.34 -7.14
C ILE A 106 -9.32 3.73 -7.52
N LYS A 107 -10.13 4.53 -8.22
CA LYS A 107 -9.79 5.91 -8.62
C LYS A 107 -9.53 6.79 -7.40
N HIS A 108 -10.44 6.76 -6.43
CA HIS A 108 -10.32 7.55 -5.20
C HIS A 108 -9.08 7.17 -4.39
N LEU A 109 -8.87 5.86 -4.20
CA LEU A 109 -7.77 5.38 -3.37
C LEU A 109 -6.42 5.53 -4.08
N SER A 110 -6.29 5.16 -5.36
CA SER A 110 -5.01 5.26 -6.08
C SER A 110 -4.60 6.70 -6.41
N ARG A 111 -5.53 7.67 -6.34
CA ARG A 111 -5.32 9.09 -6.67
C ARG A 111 -4.96 9.33 -8.15
N VAL A 112 -5.32 8.40 -9.02
CA VAL A 112 -5.21 8.55 -10.48
C VAL A 112 -6.22 9.56 -11.02
N GLU A 113 -5.93 10.12 -12.18
CA GLU A 113 -6.82 11.08 -12.86
C GLU A 113 -8.09 10.39 -13.35
N ASP A 114 -7.92 9.23 -14.00
CA ASP A 114 -9.02 8.44 -14.53
C ASP A 114 -8.65 6.96 -14.68
N ILE A 115 -9.66 6.11 -14.85
CA ILE A 115 -9.51 4.68 -15.12
C ILE A 115 -10.28 4.32 -16.39
N ILE A 116 -9.58 3.80 -17.40
CA ILE A 116 -10.14 3.58 -18.74
C ILE A 116 -9.88 2.14 -19.18
N GLU A 117 -10.91 1.51 -19.74
CA GLU A 117 -10.78 0.20 -20.38
C GLU A 117 -10.19 0.34 -21.79
N VAL A 118 -9.15 -0.44 -22.09
CA VAL A 118 -8.50 -0.44 -23.40
C VAL A 118 -8.10 -1.85 -23.83
N HIS A 119 -8.19 -2.11 -25.13
CA HIS A 119 -7.71 -3.38 -25.71
C HIS A 119 -6.20 -3.45 -25.87
N GLN A 120 -5.52 -2.30 -26.00
CA GLN A 120 -4.07 -2.20 -26.10
C GLN A 120 -3.58 -1.18 -25.07
N PRO A 121 -3.26 -1.65 -23.85
CA PRO A 121 -2.72 -0.79 -22.81
C PRO A 121 -1.30 -0.37 -23.15
N ARG A 122 -0.95 0.84 -22.70
CA ARG A 122 0.38 1.44 -22.88
C ARG A 122 0.90 1.95 -21.54
N GLY A 123 2.21 2.24 -21.50
CA GLY A 123 2.88 2.71 -20.29
C GLY A 123 3.30 1.58 -19.37
N LEU A 124 3.30 1.82 -18.07
CA LEU A 124 3.92 0.94 -17.09
C LEU A 124 2.93 -0.07 -16.52
N ARG A 125 3.22 -1.37 -16.64
CA ARG A 125 2.38 -2.45 -16.11
C ARG A 125 2.49 -2.55 -14.58
N LEU A 126 1.35 -2.73 -13.93
CA LEU A 126 1.23 -3.00 -12.48
C LEU A 126 1.20 -4.53 -12.24
N ALA A 127 2.39 -5.13 -12.23
CA ALA A 127 2.57 -6.58 -12.20
C ALA A 127 2.26 -7.25 -10.85
N ALA A 128 2.45 -6.56 -9.72
CA ALA A 128 2.28 -7.13 -8.37
C ALA A 128 0.82 -7.46 -8.04
N SER A 129 -0.11 -6.76 -8.67
CA SER A 129 -1.54 -7.06 -8.59
C SER A 129 -1.92 -8.39 -9.26
N ASN A 130 -1.06 -8.96 -10.11
CA ASN A 130 -1.36 -10.07 -11.02
C ASN A 130 -2.59 -9.79 -11.91
N ARG A 131 -2.80 -8.52 -12.25
CA ARG A 131 -3.91 -8.05 -13.08
C ARG A 131 -3.39 -7.36 -14.32
N GLU A 132 -4.29 -7.22 -15.26
CA GLU A 132 -4.08 -6.46 -16.48
C GLU A 132 -4.40 -5.00 -16.21
N ALA A 133 -3.52 -4.32 -15.47
CA ALA A 133 -3.59 -2.89 -15.20
C ALA A 133 -2.25 -2.19 -15.50
N TRP A 134 -2.32 -0.98 -16.04
CA TRP A 134 -1.20 -0.16 -16.46
C TRP A 134 -1.40 1.30 -16.04
N LEU A 135 -0.31 2.03 -15.84
CA LEU A 135 -0.32 3.48 -15.73
C LEU A 135 0.05 4.09 -17.08
N ASP A 136 -0.83 4.96 -17.59
CA ASP A 136 -0.61 5.72 -18.81
C ASP A 136 0.43 6.82 -18.54
N ILE A 137 1.65 6.58 -19.03
CA ILE A 137 2.82 7.44 -18.79
C ILE A 137 3.48 7.70 -20.15
N ASP A 138 3.89 8.96 -20.35
CA ASP A 138 4.62 9.37 -21.55
C ASP A 138 6.02 8.74 -21.61
N GLN A 139 6.54 8.52 -22.81
CA GLN A 139 7.87 7.90 -23.01
C GLN A 139 9.00 8.68 -22.32
N ASP A 140 8.92 10.02 -22.30
CA ASP A 140 9.91 10.86 -21.63
C ASP A 140 9.95 10.61 -20.12
N THR A 141 8.78 10.46 -19.50
CA THR A 141 8.66 10.21 -18.05
C THR A 141 9.13 8.80 -17.71
N LEU A 142 8.87 7.83 -18.59
CA LEU A 142 9.37 6.47 -18.46
C LEU A 142 10.90 6.41 -18.57
N TYR A 143 11.49 7.16 -19.49
CA TYR A 143 12.94 7.27 -19.63
C TYR A 143 13.59 7.95 -18.41
N GLU A 144 12.99 9.03 -17.91
CA GLU A 144 13.46 9.70 -16.69
C GLU A 144 13.38 8.76 -15.47
N HIS A 145 12.30 7.98 -15.35
CA HIS A 145 12.15 6.96 -14.32
C HIS A 145 13.23 5.89 -14.40
N GLN A 146 13.48 5.32 -15.59
CA GLN A 146 14.57 4.36 -15.82
C GLN A 146 15.93 4.95 -15.42
N THR A 147 16.21 6.18 -15.83
CA THR A 147 17.47 6.87 -15.50
C THR A 147 17.62 7.07 -13.98
N ASN A 148 16.54 7.44 -13.29
CA ASN A 148 16.53 7.61 -11.84
C ASN A 148 16.73 6.28 -11.10
N LEU A 149 16.10 5.20 -11.58
CA LEU A 149 16.30 3.84 -11.05
C LEU A 149 17.76 3.38 -11.23
N GLU A 150 18.36 3.61 -12.40
CA GLU A 150 19.77 3.27 -12.64
C GLU A 150 20.72 4.04 -11.72
N LYS A 151 20.49 5.35 -11.53
CA LYS A 151 21.25 6.17 -10.58
C LYS A 151 21.09 5.67 -9.14
N ARG A 152 19.87 5.33 -8.74
CA ARG A 152 19.57 4.78 -7.41
C ARG A 152 20.24 3.42 -7.21
N LEU A 153 20.22 2.56 -8.22
CA LEU A 153 20.92 1.27 -8.19
C LEU A 153 22.43 1.45 -8.06
N ALA A 154 23.02 2.39 -8.80
CA ALA A 154 24.45 2.69 -8.70
C ALA A 154 24.84 3.19 -7.29
N ALA A 155 24.05 4.10 -6.71
CA ALA A 155 24.26 4.59 -5.35
C ALA A 155 24.10 3.48 -4.30
N THR A 156 23.09 2.63 -4.42
CA THR A 156 22.87 1.49 -3.52
C THR A 156 24.00 0.46 -3.61
N ARG A 157 24.49 0.14 -4.82
CA ARG A 157 25.65 -0.74 -5.02
C ARG A 157 26.92 -0.17 -4.38
N LEU A 158 27.12 1.15 -4.47
CA LEU A 158 28.25 1.81 -3.79
C LEU A 158 28.12 1.72 -2.27
N ARG A 159 26.92 1.95 -1.72
CA ARG A 159 26.66 1.77 -0.28
C ARG A 159 26.90 0.33 0.17
N HIS A 160 26.41 -0.65 -0.58
CA HIS A 160 26.64 -2.07 -0.32
C HIS A 160 28.14 -2.38 -0.28
N LYS A 161 28.91 -1.91 -1.28
CA LYS A 161 30.36 -2.09 -1.32
C LYS A 161 31.05 -1.47 -0.09
N ASN A 162 30.67 -0.25 0.30
CA ASN A 162 31.24 0.40 1.48
C ASN A 162 30.93 -0.36 2.79
N LEU A 163 29.73 -0.92 2.93
CA LEU A 163 29.36 -1.75 4.08
C LEU A 163 30.14 -3.07 4.09
N GLN A 164 30.31 -3.68 2.92
CA GLN A 164 31.10 -4.90 2.76
C GLN A 164 32.57 -4.65 3.09
N ASP A 165 33.15 -3.53 2.64
CA ASP A 165 34.54 -3.13 2.93
C ASP A 165 34.73 -2.85 4.43
N ARG A 166 33.72 -2.27 5.11
CA ARG A 166 33.74 -2.07 6.57
C ARG A 166 33.74 -3.40 7.33
N LEU A 167 32.91 -4.36 6.90
CA LEU A 167 32.86 -5.70 7.50
C LEU A 167 34.08 -6.55 7.16
N ALA A 168 34.77 -6.29 6.04
CA ALA A 168 36.02 -6.97 5.67
C ALA A 168 37.24 -6.45 6.46
N ASN A 169 37.14 -5.27 7.10
CA ASN A 169 38.23 -4.71 7.87
C ASN A 169 38.34 -5.38 9.25
N GLU A 170 39.39 -6.18 9.44
CA GLU A 170 39.64 -6.91 10.71
C GLU A 170 39.71 -5.98 11.93
N ASN A 171 40.18 -4.73 11.75
CA ASN A 171 40.19 -3.75 12.83
C ASN A 171 38.77 -3.34 13.28
N TYR A 172 37.82 -3.32 12.35
CA TYR A 172 36.42 -2.98 12.65
C TYR A 172 35.74 -4.14 13.38
N ILE A 173 35.93 -5.38 12.91
CA ILE A 173 35.39 -6.57 13.58
C ILE A 173 35.93 -6.71 15.00
N ASN A 174 37.24 -6.46 15.20
CA ASN A 174 37.90 -6.70 16.48
C ASN A 174 37.73 -5.54 17.50
N LYS A 175 37.46 -4.30 17.05
CA LYS A 175 37.35 -3.13 17.94
C LYS A 175 35.94 -2.57 18.07
N ALA A 176 35.03 -2.87 17.13
CA ALA A 176 33.67 -2.33 17.21
C ALA A 176 32.83 -3.10 18.24
N PRO A 177 31.95 -2.41 18.99
CA PRO A 177 30.93 -3.04 19.82
C PRO A 177 30.06 -4.02 19.01
N ALA A 178 29.67 -5.14 19.62
CA ALA A 178 28.86 -6.19 18.98
C ALA A 178 27.57 -5.66 18.33
N HIS A 179 26.88 -4.72 18.97
CA HIS A 179 25.65 -4.09 18.43
C HIS A 179 25.90 -3.37 17.09
N LEU A 180 27.03 -2.68 16.92
CA LEU A 180 27.33 -1.98 15.66
C LEU A 180 27.68 -2.95 14.52
N ILE A 181 28.27 -4.09 14.85
CA ILE A 181 28.56 -5.15 13.87
C ILE A 181 27.26 -5.81 13.41
N GLU A 182 26.34 -6.10 14.33
CA GLU A 182 25.01 -6.62 14.01
C GLU A 182 24.20 -5.64 13.17
N GLU A 183 24.17 -4.37 13.55
CA GLU A 183 23.52 -3.31 12.78
C GLU A 183 24.09 -3.20 11.36
N THR A 184 25.42 -3.24 11.21
CA THR A 184 26.08 -3.21 9.88
C THR A 184 25.75 -4.45 9.04
N LYS A 185 25.63 -5.64 9.65
CA LYS A 185 25.20 -6.85 8.94
C LYS A 185 23.75 -6.77 8.50
N GLN A 186 22.87 -6.23 9.34
CA GLN A 186 21.45 -6.04 9.02
C GLN A 186 21.27 -4.98 7.92
N ASP A 187 22.06 -3.91 7.96
CA ASP A 187 22.13 -2.90 6.90
C ASP A 187 22.62 -3.51 5.58
N LEU A 188 23.60 -4.43 5.62
CA LEU A 188 24.08 -5.09 4.42
C LEU A 188 22.99 -6.00 3.83
N SER A 189 22.29 -6.80 4.63
CA SER A 189 21.24 -7.69 4.14
C SER A 189 20.06 -6.90 3.54
N SER A 190 19.63 -5.83 4.21
CA SER A 190 18.56 -4.96 3.69
C SER A 190 18.98 -4.24 2.40
N THR A 191 20.25 -3.85 2.29
CA THR A 191 20.78 -3.25 1.06
C THR A 191 20.83 -4.26 -0.10
N ASP A 192 21.20 -5.53 0.18
CA ASP A 192 21.19 -6.60 -0.83
C ASP A 192 19.77 -6.93 -1.33
N GLU A 193 18.79 -7.00 -0.42
CA GLU A 193 17.38 -7.14 -0.78
C GLU A 193 16.90 -5.98 -1.65
N LEU A 194 17.30 -4.75 -1.33
CA LEU A 194 16.95 -3.56 -2.11
C LEU A 194 17.57 -3.60 -3.52
N ILE A 195 18.82 -4.05 -3.66
CA ILE A 195 19.46 -4.26 -4.96
C ILE A 195 18.68 -5.29 -5.78
N LYS A 196 18.30 -6.42 -5.19
CA LYS A 196 17.52 -7.46 -5.88
C LYS A 196 16.18 -6.91 -6.39
N ARG A 197 15.49 -6.11 -5.57
CA ARG A 197 14.22 -5.45 -5.97
C ARG A 197 14.43 -4.46 -7.13
N LEU A 198 15.40 -3.55 -7.03
CA LEU A 198 15.67 -2.56 -8.08
C LEU A 198 16.08 -3.24 -9.41
N VAL A 199 16.86 -4.32 -9.36
CA VAL A 199 17.24 -5.07 -10.56
C VAL A 199 16.03 -5.76 -11.18
N ALA A 200 15.14 -6.36 -10.38
CA ALA A 200 13.92 -6.96 -10.87
C ALA A 200 13.03 -5.92 -11.57
N GLU A 201 12.89 -4.73 -10.98
CA GLU A 201 12.09 -3.64 -11.53
C GLU A 201 12.65 -3.11 -12.86
N ILE A 202 13.96 -2.90 -12.95
CA ILE A 202 14.62 -2.50 -14.21
C ILE A 202 14.43 -3.56 -15.30
N ASN A 203 14.43 -4.84 -14.95
CA ASN A 203 14.22 -5.92 -15.92
C ASN A 203 12.76 -5.98 -16.41
N VAL A 204 11.78 -5.63 -15.58
CA VAL A 204 10.37 -5.53 -15.99
C VAL A 204 10.12 -4.33 -16.89
N LEU A 205 10.94 -3.28 -16.77
CA LEU A 205 10.87 -2.06 -17.57
C LEU A 205 11.56 -2.15 -18.95
N LYS A 206 12.35 -3.20 -19.20
CA LYS A 206 13.04 -3.46 -20.47
C LYS A 206 12.21 -4.34 -21.39
#